data_AF-A0A517WVF8-F1
#
_entry.id   AF-A0A517WVF8-F1
#
_cell.length_a   1.000
_cell.length_b   1.000
_cell.length_c   1.000
_cell.angle_alpha   90.00
_cell.angle_beta   90.00
_cell.angle_gamma   90.00
#
_symmetry.space_group_name_H-M   'P 1'
#
loop_
_entity.id
_entity.type
_entity.pdbx_description
1 polymer ?
#
loop_
_entity_poly.entity_id
_entity_poly.type
_entity_poly.pdbx_seq_one_letter_code
_entity_poly.pdbx_strand_id
1 'polypeptide(L)' 'MTYTPKDFRNDIIKEIEKGFDPIRIGQAAYDINLELGTKISTDFHNEILGVMVMEAGPEFEMTESELRDYLDRMVDKLKE' A
#
# COMPACT_ATOMS: atom_id res chain seq x y z
N MET A 1 16.30 4.08 10.14
CA MET A 1 16.18 4.05 8.67
C MET A 1 14.83 4.66 8.33
N THR A 2 14.76 5.47 7.28
CA THR A 2 13.49 6.01 6.78
C THR A 2 12.77 4.90 6.01
N TYR A 3 11.49 4.70 6.30
CA TYR A 3 10.67 3.73 5.57
C TYR A 3 10.39 4.26 4.17
N THR A 4 10.65 3.46 3.15
CA THR A 4 10.61 3.89 1.74
C THR A 4 9.38 3.33 1.01
N PRO A 5 9.01 3.90 -0.17
CA PRO A 5 8.00 3.30 -1.04
C PRO A 5 8.28 1.83 -1.40
N LYS A 6 9.57 1.47 -1.50
CA LYS A 6 10.00 0.10 -1.76
C LYS A 6 9.73 -0.83 -0.57
N ASP A 7 9.91 -0.34 0.66
CA ASP A 7 9.60 -1.10 1.87
C ASP A 7 8.10 -1.36 1.96
N PHE A 8 7.27 -0.32 1.74
CA PHE A 8 5.81 -0.46 1.66
C PHE A 8 5.39 -1.51 0.65
N ARG A 9 5.88 -1.40 -0.59
CA ARG A 9 5.61 -2.39 -1.63
C ARG A 9 5.93 -3.80 -1.14
N ASN A 10 7.12 -4.02 -0.59
CA ASN A 10 7.54 -5.35 -0.17
C ASN A 10 6.66 -5.90 0.96
N ASP A 11 6.21 -5.06 1.89
CA ASP A 11 5.33 -5.49 2.97
C ASP A 11 3.93 -5.86 2.44
N ILE A 12 3.39 -5.09 1.50
CA ILE A 12 2.12 -5.45 0.84
C ILE A 12 2.26 -6.72 -0.01
N ILE A 13 3.38 -6.92 -0.72
CA ILE A 13 3.63 -8.16 -1.47
C ILE A 13 3.61 -9.38 -0.53
N LYS A 14 4.19 -9.29 0.68
CA LYS A 14 4.13 -10.38 1.68
C LYS A 14 2.70 -10.67 2.12
N GLU A 15 1.82 -9.66 2.18
CA GLU A 15 0.40 -9.90 2.47
C GLU A 15 -0.29 -10.64 1.32
N ILE A 16 -0.01 -10.27 0.07
CA ILE A 16 -0.53 -10.95 -1.12
C ILE A 16 -0.09 -12.44 -1.14
N GLU A 17 1.17 -12.73 -0.81
CA GLU A 17 1.73 -14.10 -0.83
C GLU A 17 1.07 -15.04 0.19
N LYS A 18 0.40 -14.50 1.22
CA LYS A 18 -0.40 -15.27 2.19
C LYS A 18 -1.81 -15.62 1.65
N GLY A 19 -2.16 -15.17 0.44
CA GLY A 19 -3.46 -15.32 -0.20
C GLY A 19 -4.11 -13.96 -0.45
N PHE A 20 -4.50 -13.66 -1.70
CA PHE A 20 -5.05 -12.35 -2.03
C PHE A 20 -6.38 -12.09 -1.31
N ASP A 21 -6.39 -11.09 -0.43
CA ASP A 21 -7.54 -10.64 0.37
C ASP A 21 -7.50 -9.10 0.47
N PRO A 22 -8.38 -8.39 -0.26
CA PRO A 22 -8.40 -6.93 -0.29
C PRO A 22 -8.57 -6.28 1.09
N ILE A 23 -9.37 -6.88 1.96
CA ILE A 23 -9.66 -6.33 3.29
C ILE A 23 -8.41 -6.40 4.15
N ARG A 24 -7.75 -7.57 4.19
CA ARG A 24 -6.52 -7.76 4.96
C ARG A 24 -5.38 -6.88 4.45
N ILE A 25 -5.29 -6.69 3.13
CA ILE A 25 -4.28 -5.83 2.50
C ILE A 25 -4.52 -4.36 2.85
N GLY A 26 -5.77 -3.88 2.78
CA GLY A 26 -6.13 -2.52 3.17
C GLY A 26 -5.82 -2.24 4.64
N GLN A 27 -6.13 -3.19 5.53
CA GLN A 27 -5.79 -3.11 6.96
C GLN A 27 -4.28 -3.07 7.21
N ALA A 28 -3.50 -3.89 6.50
CA ALA A 28 -2.04 -3.84 6.62
C ALA A 28 -1.47 -2.48 6.18
N ALA A 29 -2.01 -1.89 5.09
CA ALA A 29 -1.65 -0.55 4.66
C ALA A 29 -2.03 0.52 5.70
N TYR A 30 -3.18 0.36 6.37
CA TYR A 30 -3.64 1.24 7.44
C TYR A 30 -2.68 1.22 8.64
N ASP A 31 -2.30 0.02 9.09
CA ASP A 31 -1.37 -0.16 10.21
C ASP A 31 0.00 0.47 9.92
N ILE A 32 0.53 0.26 8.72
CA ILE A 32 1.79 0.88 8.29
C ILE A 32 1.65 2.41 8.28
N ASN A 33 0.56 2.94 7.73
CA ASN A 33 0.33 4.39 7.69
C ASN A 33 0.26 5.01 9.10
N LEU A 34 -0.37 4.33 10.07
CA LEU A 34 -0.42 4.77 11.46
C LEU A 34 0.98 4.81 12.10
N GLU A 35 1.82 3.81 11.84
CA GLU A 35 3.19 3.76 12.38
C GLU A 35 4.10 4.87 11.82
N LEU A 36 3.92 5.16 10.53
CA LEU A 36 4.66 6.20 9.82
C LEU A 36 4.20 7.60 10.23
N GLY A 37 2.88 7.83 10.30
CA GLY A 37 2.31 9.13 10.64
C GLY A 37 2.92 10.26 9.81
N THR A 38 3.37 11.34 10.47
CA THR A 38 3.96 12.51 9.79
C THR A 38 5.41 12.32 9.33
N LYS A 39 5.96 11.10 9.38
CA LYS A 39 7.35 10.81 8.99
C LYS A 39 7.54 10.62 7.49
N ILE A 40 6.45 10.55 6.73
CA ILE A 40 6.45 10.39 5.27
C ILE A 40 5.93 11.65 4.58
N SER A 41 6.25 11.80 3.30
CA SER A 41 5.72 12.90 2.48
C SER A 41 4.21 12.75 2.27
N THR A 42 3.54 13.87 2.00
CA THR A 42 2.11 13.87 1.64
C THR A 42 1.84 13.01 0.41
N ASP A 43 2.74 13.02 -0.57
CA ASP A 43 2.58 12.20 -1.77
C ASP A 43 2.65 10.70 -1.44
N PHE A 44 3.59 10.29 -0.59
CA PHE A 44 3.65 8.89 -0.16
C PHE A 44 2.43 8.50 0.68
N HIS A 45 2.00 9.37 1.59
CA HIS A 45 0.77 9.15 2.37
C HIS A 45 -0.45 8.94 1.46
N ASN A 46 -0.63 9.77 0.44
CA ASN A 46 -1.75 9.65 -0.50
C ASN A 46 -1.73 8.33 -1.29
N GLU A 47 -0.55 7.82 -1.64
CA GLU A 47 -0.43 6.52 -2.31
C GLU A 47 -0.79 5.36 -1.38
N ILE A 48 -0.43 5.44 -0.09
CA ILE A 48 -0.84 4.44 0.90
C ILE A 48 -2.37 4.44 1.09
N LEU A 49 -3.02 5.61 1.09
CA LEU A 49 -4.48 5.71 1.14
C LEU A 49 -5.17 4.96 -0.01
N GLY A 50 -4.55 4.94 -1.21
CA GLY A 50 -5.05 4.19 -2.36
C GLY A 50 -5.07 2.67 -2.16
N VAL A 51 -4.21 2.14 -1.30
CA VAL A 51 -4.23 0.72 -0.90
C VAL A 51 -5.17 0.50 0.30
N MET A 52 -5.17 1.43 1.27
CA MET A 52 -6.04 1.34 2.45
C MET A 52 -7.51 1.23 2.08
N VAL A 53 -7.98 2.02 1.09
CA VAL A 53 -9.39 2.06 0.70
C VAL A 53 -9.94 0.72 0.22
N MET A 54 -9.09 -0.25 -0.13
CA MET A 54 -9.50 -1.61 -0.46
C MET A 54 -10.25 -2.31 0.70
N GLU A 55 -10.07 -1.88 1.95
CA GLU A 55 -10.81 -2.41 3.10
C GLU A 55 -12.26 -1.91 3.18
N ALA A 56 -12.61 -0.86 2.44
CA ALA A 56 -13.92 -0.20 2.53
C ALA A 56 -15.04 -1.00 1.85
N GLY A 57 -14.72 -1.83 0.85
CA GLY A 57 -15.70 -2.68 0.19
C GLY A 57 -15.38 -2.99 -1.28
N PRO A 58 -16.19 -3.85 -1.92
CA PRO A 58 -15.99 -4.33 -3.29
C PRO A 58 -15.84 -3.24 -4.35
N GLU A 59 -16.43 -2.07 -4.13
CA GLU A 59 -16.38 -0.92 -5.02
C GLU A 59 -14.98 -0.26 -5.10
N PHE A 60 -14.11 -0.55 -4.15
CA PHE A 60 -12.73 -0.07 -4.07
C PHE A 60 -11.69 -1.18 -4.24
N GLU A 61 -12.14 -2.41 -4.47
CA GLU A 61 -11.23 -3.55 -4.66
C GLU A 61 -10.46 -3.40 -5.96
N MET A 62 -9.14 -3.49 -5.84
CA MET A 62 -8.25 -3.81 -6.96
C MET A 62 -8.15 -5.33 -7.08
N THR A 63 -8.02 -5.84 -8.30
CA THR A 63 -7.51 -7.21 -8.53
C THR A 63 -6.05 -7.32 -8.09
N GLU A 64 -5.56 -8.54 -7.89
CA GLU A 64 -4.14 -8.75 -7.53
C GLU A 64 -3.18 -8.11 -8.54
N SER A 65 -3.49 -8.21 -9.84
CA SER A 65 -2.67 -7.60 -10.90
C SER A 65 -2.69 -6.08 -10.82
N GLU A 66 -3.86 -5.47 -10.64
CA GLU A 66 -3.98 -4.01 -10.53
C GLU A 66 -3.26 -3.47 -9.30
N LEU A 67 -3.33 -4.18 -8.17
CA LEU A 67 -2.60 -3.80 -6.98
C LEU A 67 -1.08 -3.90 -7.19
N ARG A 68 -0.59 -4.97 -7.83
CA ARG A 68 0.85 -5.10 -8.14
C ARG A 68 1.33 -3.97 -9.04
N ASP A 69 0.57 -3.66 -10.10
CA ASP A 69 0.86 -2.54 -10.98
C ASP A 69 0.81 -1.19 -10.24
N TYR A 70 -0.16 -1.03 -9.32
CA TYR A 70 -0.26 0.16 -8.46
C TYR A 70 1.00 0.36 -7.62
N LEU A 71 1.46 -0.69 -6.94
CA LEU A 71 2.65 -0.65 -6.08
C LEU A 71 3.93 -0.38 -6.87
N ASP A 72 4.07 -0.97 -8.06
CA ASP A 72 5.22 -0.73 -8.93
C ASP A 72 5.26 0.73 -9.41
N ARG A 73 4.11 1.26 -9.86
CA ARG A 73 4.00 2.69 -10.25
C ARG A 73 4.29 3.63 -9.09
N MET A 74 3.82 3.32 -7.89
CA MET A 74 4.09 4.12 -6.70
C MET A 74 5.60 4.20 -6.43
N VAL A 75 6.30 3.06 -6.47
CA VAL A 75 7.76 3.03 -6.30
C VAL A 75 8.45 3.86 -7.39
N ASP A 76 8.03 3.74 -8.64
CA ASP A 76 8.62 4.49 -9.76
C ASP A 76 8.38 6.00 -9.66
N LYS A 77 7.17 6.41 -9.25
CA LYS A 77 6.77 7.81 -9.08
C LYS A 77 7.50 8.48 -7.91
N LEU A 78 7.69 7.75 -6.81
CA LEU A 78 8.26 8.26 -5.57
C LEU A 78 9.74 7.88 -5.41
N LYS A 79 10.45 7.63 -6.53
CA LYS A 79 11.90 7.45 -6.53
C LYS A 79 12.54 8.73 -5.95
N GLU A 80 13.02 8.63 -4.71
CA GLU A 80 14.08 9.51 -4.19
C GLU A 80 15.44 9.07 -4.73
#